data_AF-A0A847JY47-F1
#
_entry.id   AF-A0A847JY47-F1
#
_cell.length_a   1.000
_cell.length_b   1.000
_cell.length_c   1.000
_cell.angle_alpha   90.00
_cell.angle_beta   90.00
_cell.angle_gamma   90.00
#
_symmetry.space_group_name_H-M   'P 1'
#
loop_
_entity.id
_entity.type
_entity.pdbx_description
1 polymer ?
#
loop_
_entity_poly.entity_id
_entity_poly.type
_entity_poly.pdbx_seq_one_letter_code
_entity_poly.pdbx_strand_id
1 'polypeptide(L)'
;MGTSSTFDGPNNDRPLVPTFVDDSDRDGGAGDDAGDGQDGADGNSGDGEPAPAAPPLPPPGAAGRFTAPRANFTTFARSGGTDRRSLGRAISGYVRSSMGSPRRAAQRMGTARASSGNVVRMLQSVQANGIAETLRELNLTALAGRPIEEVFAGLADYVCPEDGSIDQGIARNAFIETIADLAEAGITDIDGLTSEQMTTVFELYVAHTIEARICNDIGTKAVALPANPAAAQNVEDMLHDFIQRGVTDAVARSGSNIQTLSPDQINGFVTSVYEDAFQILQAMGDAEAAR
;
A
#
# COMPACT_ATOMS: atom_id res chain seq x y z
N MET A 1 0.64 31.11 -2.09
CA MET A 1 -0.76 30.97 -2.55
C MET A 1 -0.79 29.78 -3.49
N GLY A 2 -1.48 28.71 -3.09
CA GLY A 2 -1.48 27.43 -3.78
C GLY A 2 -2.57 27.31 -4.83
N THR A 3 -2.39 26.35 -5.74
CA THR A 3 -3.44 25.83 -6.61
C THR A 3 -3.19 24.33 -6.84
N SER A 4 -3.22 23.53 -5.77
CA SER A 4 -3.30 22.07 -5.91
C SER A 4 -4.78 21.69 -5.81
N SER A 5 -5.44 21.57 -6.95
CA SER A 5 -6.80 21.03 -7.04
C SER A 5 -6.77 19.50 -6.87
N THR A 6 -7.67 18.97 -6.06
CA THR A 6 -7.88 17.53 -5.85
C THR A 6 -8.34 16.85 -7.15
N PHE A 7 -7.78 15.68 -7.46
CA PHE A 7 -8.13 14.89 -8.64
C PHE A 7 -9.36 14.01 -8.35
N ASP A 8 -10.49 14.31 -8.98
CA ASP A 8 -11.79 13.61 -8.80
C ASP A 8 -11.97 12.35 -9.66
N GLY A 9 -10.94 11.91 -10.40
CA GLY A 9 -11.02 10.77 -11.32
C GLY A 9 -11.78 11.08 -12.62
N PRO A 10 -11.70 10.19 -13.64
CA PRO A 10 -12.29 10.44 -14.94
C PRO A 10 -13.82 10.28 -14.93
N ASN A 11 -14.53 11.31 -15.43
CA ASN A 11 -15.96 11.28 -15.73
C ASN A 11 -16.19 10.94 -17.21
N ASN A 12 -17.29 10.24 -17.51
CA ASN A 12 -17.67 9.72 -18.84
C ASN A 12 -17.73 10.76 -19.98
N ASP A 13 -17.74 12.06 -19.67
CA ASP A 13 -17.85 13.16 -20.64
C ASP A 13 -16.50 13.72 -21.13
N ARG A 14 -15.37 13.14 -20.72
CA ARG A 14 -14.03 13.56 -21.18
C ARG A 14 -13.16 12.34 -21.49
N PRO A 15 -13.32 11.70 -22.65
CA PRO A 15 -12.43 10.63 -23.06
C PRO A 15 -11.00 11.17 -23.24
N LEU A 16 -10.02 10.43 -22.71
CA LEU A 16 -8.59 10.75 -22.80
C LEU A 16 -7.98 10.47 -24.18
N VAL A 17 -8.81 10.12 -25.16
CA VAL A 17 -8.39 9.77 -26.52
C VAL A 17 -8.94 10.83 -27.49
N PRO A 18 -8.08 11.50 -28.29
CA PRO A 18 -8.50 12.47 -29.29
C PRO A 18 -9.37 11.83 -30.40
N THR A 19 -10.33 12.60 -30.92
CA THR A 19 -11.32 12.17 -31.92
C THR A 19 -10.76 11.91 -33.34
N PHE A 20 -9.45 11.90 -33.54
CA PHE A 20 -8.83 11.52 -34.82
C PHE A 20 -8.35 10.06 -34.85
N VAL A 21 -8.41 9.36 -33.71
CA VAL A 21 -8.26 7.91 -33.66
C VAL A 21 -9.64 7.31 -33.93
N ASP A 22 -10.05 7.34 -35.20
CA ASP A 22 -11.33 6.82 -35.67
C ASP A 22 -11.15 5.39 -36.21
N ASP A 23 -12.15 4.55 -35.97
CA ASP A 23 -12.27 3.15 -36.39
C ASP A 23 -12.05 3.00 -37.90
N SER A 24 -10.90 2.45 -38.29
CA SER A 24 -10.69 2.00 -39.67
C SER A 24 -11.22 0.58 -39.82
N ASP A 25 -12.55 0.47 -39.98
CA ASP A 25 -13.20 -0.66 -40.66
C ASP A 25 -14.43 -0.13 -41.42
N ARG A 26 -14.18 0.53 -42.55
CA ARG A 26 -15.13 0.66 -43.64
C ARG A 26 -14.42 0.45 -44.98
N ASP A 27 -14.58 -0.76 -45.50
CA ASP A 27 -14.80 -1.11 -46.91
C ASP A 27 -13.74 -0.65 -47.93
N GLY A 28 -12.86 -1.58 -48.32
CA GLY A 28 -12.10 -1.50 -49.58
C GLY A 28 -12.97 -1.97 -50.76
N GLY A 29 -12.75 -1.58 -52.01
CA GLY A 29 -11.70 -0.77 -52.62
C GLY A 29 -11.92 -0.71 -54.14
N ALA A 30 -11.14 0.13 -54.83
CA ALA A 30 -10.89 0.04 -56.26
C ALA A 30 -9.60 0.78 -56.63
N GLY A 31 -8.75 0.13 -57.42
CA GLY A 31 -7.85 0.81 -58.37
C GLY A 31 -6.35 0.74 -58.06
N ASP A 32 -5.72 -0.26 -58.70
CA ASP A 32 -4.33 -0.36 -59.19
C ASP A 32 -3.50 0.94 -59.27
N ASP A 33 -2.20 0.86 -58.93
CA ASP A 33 -1.13 0.99 -59.94
C ASP A 33 0.22 0.49 -59.40
N ALA A 34 1.02 0.00 -60.34
CA ALA A 34 2.27 -0.74 -60.18
C ALA A 34 3.50 0.15 -59.90
N GLY A 35 4.53 -0.46 -59.32
CA GLY A 35 5.87 0.12 -59.20
C GLY A 35 6.90 -0.90 -58.71
N ASP A 36 7.56 -1.55 -59.67
CA ASP A 36 8.65 -2.52 -59.52
C ASP A 36 9.99 -1.83 -59.15
N GLY A 37 10.90 -2.53 -58.46
CA GLY A 37 12.24 -2.00 -58.14
C GLY A 37 13.02 -2.73 -57.04
N GLN A 38 13.75 -3.77 -57.44
CA GLN A 38 14.67 -4.65 -56.70
C GLN A 38 15.93 -3.92 -56.16
N ASP A 39 16.40 -4.28 -54.94
CA ASP A 39 17.71 -4.95 -54.66
C ASP A 39 18.28 -4.70 -53.24
N GLY A 40 18.48 -5.81 -52.52
CA GLY A 40 19.74 -6.16 -51.85
C GLY A 40 20.10 -5.52 -50.49
N ALA A 41 19.96 -6.29 -49.40
CA ALA A 41 21.06 -6.66 -48.49
C ALA A 41 20.55 -7.54 -47.33
N ASP A 42 20.95 -8.82 -47.35
CA ASP A 42 20.84 -9.73 -46.20
C ASP A 42 21.72 -9.27 -45.04
N GLY A 43 21.12 -9.19 -43.86
CA GLY A 43 21.79 -8.77 -42.63
C GLY A 43 21.07 -9.26 -41.37
N ASN A 44 21.01 -10.58 -41.20
CA ASN A 44 20.89 -11.28 -39.92
C ASN A 44 19.80 -10.80 -38.93
N SER A 45 18.55 -11.17 -39.21
CA SER A 45 17.50 -11.22 -38.19
C SER A 45 17.73 -12.44 -37.30
N GLY A 46 18.34 -12.23 -36.13
CA GLY A 46 18.15 -13.18 -35.04
C GLY A 46 16.69 -13.10 -34.61
N ASP A 47 15.97 -14.21 -34.72
CA ASP A 47 14.61 -14.37 -34.22
C ASP A 47 14.59 -14.08 -32.71
N GLY A 48 14.33 -12.83 -32.35
CA GLY A 48 14.00 -12.43 -31.00
C GLY A 48 12.66 -13.07 -30.67
N GLU A 49 12.69 -14.08 -29.80
CA GLU A 49 11.52 -14.73 -29.24
C GLU A 49 10.51 -13.65 -28.77
N PRO A 50 9.25 -13.68 -29.23
CA PRO A 50 8.30 -12.63 -28.90
C PRO A 50 8.12 -12.57 -27.39
N ALA A 51 8.29 -11.36 -26.82
CA ALA A 51 8.10 -11.13 -25.40
C ALA A 51 6.73 -11.71 -24.96
N PRO A 52 6.67 -12.47 -23.86
CA PRO A 52 5.43 -13.11 -23.44
C PRO A 52 4.34 -12.06 -23.25
N ALA A 53 3.15 -12.34 -23.81
CA ALA A 53 2.01 -11.45 -23.75
C ALA A 53 1.69 -11.10 -22.29
N ALA A 54 1.53 -9.80 -22.00
CA ALA A 54 1.17 -9.34 -20.68
C ALA A 54 -0.13 -10.02 -20.22
N PRO A 55 -0.22 -10.46 -18.95
CA PRO A 55 -1.42 -11.10 -18.45
C PRO A 55 -2.64 -10.15 -18.56
N PRO A 56 -3.84 -10.67 -18.85
CA PRO A 56 -5.03 -9.86 -19.01
C PRO A 56 -5.35 -9.08 -17.73
N LEU A 57 -5.79 -7.83 -17.89
CA LEU A 57 -6.20 -6.99 -16.76
C LEU A 57 -7.36 -7.64 -16.01
N PRO A 58 -7.33 -7.67 -14.66
CA PRO A 58 -8.43 -8.21 -13.88
C PRO A 58 -9.71 -7.37 -14.12
N PRO A 59 -10.90 -8.01 -14.07
CA PRO A 59 -12.15 -7.30 -14.29
C PRO A 59 -12.37 -6.22 -13.22
N PRO A 60 -12.96 -5.07 -13.57
CA PRO A 60 -13.28 -4.03 -12.60
C PRO A 60 -14.27 -4.58 -11.57
N GLY A 61 -13.99 -4.31 -10.28
CA GLY A 61 -14.89 -4.73 -9.20
C GLY A 61 -16.26 -4.05 -9.28
N ALA A 62 -17.26 -4.62 -8.58
CA ALA A 62 -18.65 -4.17 -8.62
C ALA A 62 -18.82 -2.65 -8.42
N ALA A 63 -19.72 -2.06 -9.21
CA ALA A 63 -20.08 -0.65 -9.10
C ALA A 63 -20.64 -0.34 -7.69
N GLY A 64 -20.21 0.78 -7.10
CA GLY A 64 -20.70 1.21 -5.79
C GLY A 64 -20.21 0.38 -4.59
N ARG A 65 -19.24 -0.52 -4.76
CA ARG A 65 -18.72 -1.39 -3.68
C ARG A 65 -18.17 -0.66 -2.46
N PHE A 66 -17.81 0.62 -2.61
CA PHE A 66 -17.31 1.48 -1.53
C PHE A 66 -18.39 2.36 -0.90
N THR A 67 -19.61 2.42 -1.46
CA THR A 67 -20.62 3.40 -1.05
C THR A 67 -21.06 3.23 0.40
N ALA A 68 -21.43 2.01 0.81
CA ALA A 68 -21.87 1.76 2.18
C ALA A 68 -20.73 1.91 3.20
N PRO A 69 -19.52 1.35 2.99
CA PRO A 69 -18.38 1.59 3.88
C PRO A 69 -18.00 3.07 4.02
N ARG A 70 -17.99 3.84 2.92
CA ARG A 70 -17.76 5.30 2.94
C ARG A 70 -18.80 6.05 3.76
N ALA A 71 -20.07 5.67 3.64
CA ALA A 71 -21.14 6.30 4.41
C ALA A 71 -20.99 6.04 5.92
N ASN A 72 -20.67 4.80 6.31
CA ASN A 72 -20.40 4.47 7.71
C ASN A 72 -19.16 5.20 8.24
N PHE A 73 -18.06 5.23 7.47
CA PHE A 73 -16.86 5.96 7.87
C PHE A 73 -17.13 7.47 8.01
N THR A 74 -17.92 8.05 7.11
CA THR A 74 -18.37 9.45 7.20
C THR A 74 -19.15 9.72 8.48
N THR A 75 -20.04 8.81 8.89
CA THR A 75 -20.79 8.93 10.16
C THR A 75 -19.86 8.85 11.36
N PHE A 76 -18.91 7.90 11.35
CA PHE A 76 -17.86 7.81 12.37
C PHE A 76 -17.04 9.09 12.48
N ALA A 77 -16.54 9.63 11.35
CA ALA A 77 -15.76 10.86 11.34
C ALA A 77 -16.57 12.07 11.85
N ARG A 78 -17.85 12.20 11.46
CA ARG A 78 -18.75 13.25 11.97
C ARG A 78 -19.00 13.17 13.47
N SER A 79 -18.93 11.98 14.05
CA SER A 79 -19.06 11.77 15.49
C SER A 79 -17.80 12.17 16.27
N GLY A 80 -16.73 12.60 15.59
CA GLY A 80 -15.44 12.90 16.21
C GLY A 80 -14.79 11.66 16.83
N GLY A 81 -14.98 10.48 16.25
CA GLY A 81 -14.35 9.24 16.69
C GLY A 81 -15.15 8.45 17.75
N THR A 82 -16.36 8.90 18.11
CA THR A 82 -17.14 8.30 19.21
C THR A 82 -18.08 7.18 18.77
N ASP A 83 -18.56 7.18 17.53
CA ASP A 83 -19.45 6.14 17.00
C ASP A 83 -18.67 4.90 16.50
N ARG A 84 -18.20 4.11 17.47
CA ARG A 84 -17.44 2.86 17.20
C ARG A 84 -18.23 1.83 16.40
N ARG A 85 -19.56 1.82 16.49
CA ARG A 85 -20.41 0.92 15.68
C ARG A 85 -20.29 1.27 14.20
N SER A 86 -20.30 2.57 13.88
CA SER A 86 -20.07 3.04 12.51
C SER A 86 -18.66 2.74 12.01
N LEU A 87 -17.63 2.85 12.86
CA LEU A 87 -16.27 2.39 12.52
C LEU A 87 -16.27 0.89 12.18
N GLY A 88 -16.85 0.06 13.06
CA GLY A 88 -16.95 -1.39 12.85
C GLY A 88 -17.63 -1.77 11.53
N ARG A 89 -18.77 -1.14 11.22
CA ARG A 89 -19.48 -1.35 9.94
C ARG A 89 -18.68 -0.86 8.73
N ALA A 90 -17.91 0.21 8.87
CA ALA A 90 -17.07 0.72 7.80
C ALA A 90 -15.96 -0.29 7.46
N ILE A 91 -15.22 -0.75 8.48
CA ILE A 91 -14.09 -1.67 8.30
C ILE A 91 -14.57 -3.05 7.83
N SER A 92 -15.56 -3.66 8.51
CA SER A 92 -16.04 -4.99 8.12
C SER A 92 -16.73 -4.98 6.76
N GLY A 93 -17.47 -3.91 6.45
CA GLY A 93 -18.07 -3.67 5.13
C GLY A 93 -17.02 -3.45 4.04
N TYR A 94 -15.91 -2.76 4.33
CA TYR A 94 -14.81 -2.60 3.39
C TYR A 94 -14.18 -3.95 3.03
N VAL A 95 -13.85 -4.79 4.01
CA VAL A 95 -13.25 -6.11 3.75
C VAL A 95 -14.27 -7.02 3.03
N ARG A 96 -15.50 -7.09 3.51
CA ARG A 96 -16.52 -8.01 3.01
C ARG A 96 -17.10 -7.60 1.66
N SER A 97 -17.47 -6.33 1.50
CA SER A 97 -18.22 -5.85 0.33
C SER A 97 -17.34 -5.13 -0.67
N SER A 98 -16.38 -4.30 -0.21
CA SER A 98 -15.48 -3.60 -1.14
C SER A 98 -14.39 -4.51 -1.69
N MET A 99 -13.72 -5.30 -0.84
CA MET A 99 -12.66 -6.22 -1.26
C MET A 99 -13.21 -7.61 -1.62
N GLY A 100 -14.33 -8.03 -1.00
CA GLY A 100 -14.99 -9.31 -1.26
C GLY A 100 -14.50 -10.45 -0.35
N SER A 101 -13.27 -10.37 0.17
CA SER A 101 -12.73 -11.28 1.18
C SER A 101 -11.44 -10.72 1.79
N PRO A 102 -11.02 -11.20 2.99
CA PRO A 102 -9.72 -10.88 3.57
C PRO A 102 -8.55 -11.17 2.63
N ARG A 103 -8.58 -12.32 1.95
CA ARG A 103 -7.56 -12.70 0.96
C ARG A 103 -7.44 -11.71 -0.18
N ARG A 104 -8.56 -11.22 -0.73
CA ARG A 104 -8.55 -10.21 -1.80
C ARG A 104 -8.08 -8.85 -1.29
N ALA A 105 -8.42 -8.49 -0.06
CA ALA A 105 -7.90 -7.28 0.60
C ALA A 105 -6.37 -7.34 0.73
N ALA A 106 -5.82 -8.47 1.20
CA ALA A 106 -4.38 -8.68 1.29
C ALA A 106 -3.70 -8.69 -0.10
N GLN A 107 -4.32 -9.30 -1.11
CA GLN A 107 -3.82 -9.26 -2.49
C GLN A 107 -3.70 -7.83 -3.02
N ARG A 108 -4.65 -6.95 -2.66
CA ARG A 108 -4.63 -5.54 -3.04
C ARG A 108 -3.48 -4.75 -2.42
N MET A 109 -2.88 -5.26 -1.34
CA MET A 109 -1.70 -4.67 -0.68
C MET A 109 -0.38 -5.11 -1.34
N GLY A 110 -0.32 -5.35 -2.64
CA GLY A 110 0.87 -5.90 -3.33
C GLY A 110 2.17 -5.14 -3.05
N THR A 111 2.19 -3.83 -3.33
CA THR A 111 3.36 -2.95 -3.11
C THR A 111 3.70 -2.82 -1.62
N ALA A 112 2.68 -2.69 -0.76
CA ALA A 112 2.85 -2.63 0.69
C ALA A 112 3.44 -3.94 1.26
N ARG A 113 2.99 -5.10 0.78
CA ARG A 113 3.54 -6.43 1.15
C ARG A 113 4.99 -6.58 0.68
N ALA A 114 5.31 -6.18 -0.54
CA ALA A 114 6.70 -6.20 -1.02
C ALA A 114 7.61 -5.35 -0.13
N SER A 115 7.17 -4.12 0.17
CA SER A 115 7.89 -3.19 1.05
C SER A 115 7.98 -3.70 2.49
N SER A 116 6.95 -4.38 3.01
CA SER A 116 6.99 -5.03 4.34
C SER A 116 8.08 -6.11 4.39
N GLY A 117 8.28 -6.84 3.30
CA GLY A 117 9.40 -7.78 3.17
C GLY A 117 10.77 -7.09 3.19
N ASN A 118 10.86 -5.88 2.62
CA ASN A 118 12.08 -5.05 2.71
C ASN A 118 12.32 -4.57 4.15
N VAL A 119 11.27 -4.15 4.88
CA VAL A 119 11.36 -3.80 6.31
C VAL A 119 11.93 -4.98 7.10
N VAL A 120 11.39 -6.19 6.93
CA VAL A 120 11.91 -7.38 7.64
C VAL A 120 13.39 -7.62 7.31
N ARG A 121 13.78 -7.58 6.03
CA ARG A 121 15.19 -7.76 5.62
C ARG A 121 16.11 -6.69 6.19
N MET A 122 15.66 -5.43 6.19
CA MET A 122 16.40 -4.31 6.76
C MET A 122 16.64 -4.55 8.26
N LEU A 123 15.58 -4.87 9.02
CA LEU A 123 15.68 -5.14 10.46
C LEU A 123 16.60 -6.34 10.74
N GLN A 124 16.53 -7.40 9.94
CA GLN A 124 17.44 -8.55 10.03
C GLN A 124 18.90 -8.16 9.74
N SER A 125 19.16 -7.34 8.71
CA SER A 125 20.50 -6.87 8.36
C SER A 125 21.09 -6.02 9.49
N VAL A 126 20.32 -5.07 10.03
CA VAL A 126 20.72 -4.24 11.16
C VAL A 126 21.01 -5.11 12.38
N GLN A 127 20.17 -6.11 12.67
CA GLN A 127 20.41 -7.01 13.79
C GLN A 127 21.70 -7.81 13.65
N ALA A 128 21.98 -8.32 12.45
CA ALA A 128 23.12 -9.20 12.20
C ALA A 128 24.44 -8.44 12.11
N ASN A 129 24.43 -7.27 11.47
CA ASN A 129 25.64 -6.58 11.02
C ASN A 129 25.80 -5.17 11.60
N GLY A 130 24.73 -4.61 12.19
CA GLY A 130 24.65 -3.20 12.60
C GLY A 130 24.35 -2.25 11.43
N ILE A 131 23.77 -1.10 11.75
CA ILE A 131 23.29 -0.10 10.79
C ILE A 131 24.41 0.44 9.91
N ALA A 132 25.62 0.62 10.45
CA ALA A 132 26.74 1.12 9.66
C ALA A 132 27.09 0.19 8.49
N GLU A 133 27.06 -1.12 8.74
CA GLU A 133 27.35 -2.13 7.72
C GLU A 133 26.16 -2.32 6.77
N THR A 134 24.93 -2.33 7.29
CA THR A 134 23.72 -2.31 6.45
C THR A 134 23.73 -1.13 5.49
N LEU A 135 24.01 0.09 5.97
CA LEU A 135 24.11 1.27 5.12
C LEU A 135 25.23 1.14 4.10
N ARG A 136 26.37 0.53 4.45
CA ARG A 136 27.45 0.27 3.50
C ARG A 136 27.02 -0.67 2.38
N GLU A 137 26.34 -1.78 2.71
CA GLU A 137 25.81 -2.73 1.72
C GLU A 137 24.79 -2.09 0.78
N LEU A 138 24.00 -1.14 1.29
CA LEU A 138 23.02 -0.38 0.51
C LEU A 138 23.60 0.82 -0.24
N ASN A 139 24.92 1.05 -0.20
CA ASN A 139 25.60 2.22 -0.76
C ASN A 139 25.13 3.57 -0.15
N LEU A 140 24.72 3.54 1.11
CA LEU A 140 24.23 4.67 1.90
C LEU A 140 25.22 5.08 3.02
N THR A 141 26.52 4.80 2.86
CA THR A 141 27.55 5.06 3.90
C THR A 141 27.59 6.53 4.34
N ALA A 142 27.16 7.49 3.51
CA ALA A 142 27.06 8.90 3.87
C ALA A 142 26.07 9.19 5.01
N LEU A 143 25.14 8.26 5.28
CA LEU A 143 24.17 8.33 6.37
C LEU A 143 24.71 7.76 7.69
N ALA A 144 25.86 7.09 7.69
CA ALA A 144 26.42 6.53 8.91
C ALA A 144 26.70 7.62 9.95
N GLY A 145 26.19 7.44 11.17
CA GLY A 145 26.31 8.41 12.27
C GLY A 145 25.43 9.67 12.15
N ARG A 146 24.53 9.72 11.16
CA ARG A 146 23.48 10.76 11.08
C ARG A 146 22.37 10.49 12.11
N PRO A 147 21.54 11.51 12.43
CA PRO A 147 20.31 11.31 13.19
C PRO A 147 19.43 10.23 12.57
N ILE A 148 18.72 9.47 13.40
CA ILE A 148 17.96 8.30 12.98
C ILE A 148 16.89 8.66 11.93
N GLU A 149 16.33 9.86 12.02
CA GLU A 149 15.34 10.39 11.08
C GLU A 149 15.94 10.61 9.68
N GLU A 150 17.18 11.11 9.59
CA GLU A 150 17.91 11.25 8.32
C GLU A 150 18.26 9.87 7.73
N VAL A 151 18.68 8.93 8.59
CA VAL A 151 18.99 7.56 8.19
C VAL A 151 17.76 6.87 7.62
N PHE A 152 16.65 6.91 8.35
CA PHE A 152 15.40 6.31 7.89
C PHE A 152 14.86 6.99 6.63
N ALA A 153 14.91 8.32 6.54
CA ALA A 153 14.51 9.03 5.33
C ALA A 153 15.33 8.56 4.10
N GLY A 154 16.63 8.32 4.28
CA GLY A 154 17.48 7.77 3.21
C GLY A 154 17.28 6.28 2.92
N LEU A 155 16.71 5.51 3.86
CA LEU A 155 16.31 4.12 3.65
C LEU A 155 14.96 3.99 2.93
N ALA A 156 14.19 5.07 2.81
CA ALA A 156 12.84 5.04 2.23
C ALA A 156 12.83 4.48 0.80
N ASP A 157 13.82 4.82 -0.03
CA ASP A 157 13.87 4.36 -1.43
C ASP A 157 14.24 2.87 -1.53
N TYR A 158 14.97 2.34 -0.54
CA TYR A 158 15.25 0.91 -0.44
C TYR A 158 14.01 0.14 0.03
N VAL A 159 13.34 0.65 1.07
CA VAL A 159 12.19 -0.01 1.68
C VAL A 159 10.98 0.06 0.75
N CYS A 160 10.74 1.21 0.13
CA CYS A 160 9.60 1.53 -0.73
C CYS A 160 10.08 2.00 -2.13
N PRO A 161 10.61 1.10 -2.97
CA PRO A 161 11.10 1.46 -4.30
C PRO A 161 10.03 2.16 -5.15
N GLU A 162 10.43 3.17 -5.92
CA GLU A 162 9.52 3.90 -6.80
C GLU A 162 8.99 3.02 -7.93
N ASP A 163 7.66 2.93 -8.05
CA ASP A 163 6.98 2.27 -9.17
C ASP A 163 5.94 3.19 -9.86
N GLY A 164 5.83 4.45 -9.41
CA GLY A 164 4.89 5.45 -9.92
C GLY A 164 3.42 5.21 -9.55
N SER A 165 3.13 4.22 -8.70
CA SER A 165 1.76 3.87 -8.32
C SER A 165 1.27 4.62 -7.07
N ILE A 166 -0.05 4.74 -6.92
CA ILE A 166 -0.67 5.22 -5.67
C ILE A 166 -0.32 4.27 -4.51
N ASP A 167 -0.19 2.98 -4.79
CA ASP A 167 0.12 1.97 -3.78
C ASP A 167 1.56 2.11 -3.24
N GLN A 168 2.49 2.68 -4.02
CA GLN A 168 3.81 3.10 -3.54
C GLN A 168 3.72 4.31 -2.61
N GLY A 169 2.86 5.29 -2.93
CA GLY A 169 2.60 6.41 -2.02
C GLY A 169 2.07 5.96 -0.66
N ILE A 170 1.21 4.93 -0.64
CA ILE A 170 0.73 4.29 0.60
C ILE A 170 1.87 3.65 1.38
N ALA A 171 2.73 2.86 0.71
CA ALA A 171 3.87 2.21 1.37
C ALA A 171 4.86 3.23 1.97
N ARG A 172 5.19 4.27 1.19
CA ARG A 172 6.11 5.33 1.61
C ARG A 172 5.53 6.15 2.76
N ASN A 173 4.23 6.48 2.71
CA ASN A 173 3.57 7.15 3.83
C ASN A 173 3.66 6.32 5.11
N ALA A 174 3.33 5.03 5.02
CA ALA A 174 3.39 4.15 6.17
C ALA A 174 4.79 4.04 6.77
N PHE A 175 5.84 4.10 5.96
CA PHE A 175 7.21 4.12 6.46
C PHE A 175 7.50 5.41 7.23
N ILE A 176 7.04 6.56 6.75
CA ILE A 176 7.18 7.86 7.43
C ILE A 176 6.45 7.86 8.78
N GLU A 177 5.20 7.41 8.82
CA GLU A 177 4.44 7.34 10.08
C GLU A 177 5.11 6.38 11.07
N THR A 178 5.65 5.25 10.58
CA THR A 178 6.41 4.32 11.43
C THR A 178 7.62 5.02 12.06
N ILE A 179 8.34 5.87 11.31
CA ILE A 179 9.48 6.63 11.84
C ILE A 179 9.01 7.65 12.88
N ALA A 180 7.87 8.31 12.64
CA ALA A 180 7.28 9.24 13.59
C ALA A 180 6.94 8.54 14.91
N ASP A 181 6.28 7.38 14.87
CA ASP A 181 5.96 6.60 16.07
C ASP A 181 7.21 6.19 16.86
N LEU A 182 8.28 5.78 16.17
CA LEU A 182 9.54 5.44 16.82
C LEU A 182 10.17 6.66 17.49
N ALA A 183 10.14 7.82 16.84
CA ALA A 183 10.64 9.07 17.40
C ALA A 183 9.83 9.51 18.63
N GLU A 184 8.50 9.40 18.58
CA GLU A 184 7.60 9.69 19.71
C GLU A 184 7.83 8.72 20.88
N ALA A 185 8.13 7.46 20.60
CA ALA A 185 8.51 6.47 21.61
C ALA A 185 9.92 6.68 22.18
N GLY A 186 10.67 7.67 21.69
CA GLY A 186 12.04 7.96 22.13
C GLY A 186 13.07 6.93 21.65
N ILE A 187 12.76 6.18 20.60
CA ILE A 187 13.66 5.20 19.99
C ILE A 187 14.58 5.96 19.03
N THR A 188 15.78 6.27 19.51
CA THR A 188 16.78 7.07 18.77
C THR A 188 17.96 6.24 18.25
N ASP A 189 18.03 4.96 18.59
CA ASP A 189 19.11 4.05 18.20
C ASP A 189 18.53 2.76 17.59
N ILE A 190 18.83 2.54 16.32
CA ILE A 190 18.35 1.37 15.57
C ILE A 190 19.19 0.11 15.87
N ASP A 191 20.47 0.27 16.25
CA ASP A 191 21.35 -0.85 16.59
C ASP A 191 20.96 -1.47 17.93
N GLY A 192 20.39 -0.66 18.82
CA GLY A 192 19.91 -1.07 20.14
C GLY A 192 18.53 -1.72 20.15
N LEU A 193 17.86 -1.89 18.99
CA LEU A 193 16.51 -2.45 18.95
C LEU A 193 16.49 -3.91 19.43
N THR A 194 15.66 -4.19 20.43
CA THR A 194 15.40 -5.56 20.85
C THR A 194 14.57 -6.30 19.80
N SER A 195 14.57 -7.64 19.84
CA SER A 195 13.72 -8.45 18.96
C SER A 195 12.23 -8.11 19.09
N GLU A 196 11.77 -7.75 20.29
CA GLU A 196 10.39 -7.31 20.51
C GLU A 196 10.13 -5.97 19.80
N GLN A 197 11.02 -4.99 19.96
CA GLN A 197 10.89 -3.69 19.29
C GLN A 197 10.95 -3.82 17.77
N MET A 198 11.77 -4.71 17.21
CA MET A 198 11.78 -4.98 15.77
C MET A 198 10.44 -5.55 15.28
N THR A 199 9.81 -6.42 16.07
CA THR A 199 8.46 -6.91 15.78
C THR A 199 7.45 -5.76 15.84
N THR A 200 7.54 -4.89 16.84
CA THR A 200 6.69 -3.69 16.93
C THR A 200 6.87 -2.76 15.72
N VAL A 201 8.10 -2.52 15.25
CA VAL A 201 8.38 -1.73 14.04
C VAL A 201 7.65 -2.33 12.83
N PHE A 202 7.72 -3.65 12.67
CA PHE A 202 7.02 -4.35 11.60
C PHE A 202 5.49 -4.23 11.73
N GLU A 203 4.95 -4.40 12.94
CA GLU A 203 3.52 -4.25 13.21
C GLU A 203 3.02 -2.83 12.90
N LEU A 204 3.73 -1.80 13.36
CA LEU A 204 3.41 -0.40 13.08
C LEU A 204 3.39 -0.13 11.58
N TYR A 205 4.42 -0.58 10.86
CA TYR A 205 4.48 -0.42 9.42
C TYR A 205 3.30 -1.08 8.71
N VAL A 206 2.96 -2.33 9.06
CA VAL A 206 1.80 -3.02 8.48
C VAL A 206 0.50 -2.30 8.82
N ALA A 207 0.32 -1.85 10.07
CA ALA A 207 -0.87 -1.10 10.49
C ALA A 207 -1.04 0.18 9.67
N HIS A 208 0.02 0.97 9.54
CA HIS A 208 0.01 2.21 8.75
C HIS A 208 -0.29 1.98 7.28
N THR A 209 0.20 0.90 6.67
CA THR A 209 -0.16 0.60 5.27
C THR A 209 -1.65 0.29 5.12
N ILE A 210 -2.24 -0.47 6.05
CA ILE A 210 -3.67 -0.82 6.04
C ILE A 210 -4.52 0.42 6.30
N GLU A 211 -4.09 1.27 7.24
CA GLU A 211 -4.74 2.54 7.55
C GLU A 211 -4.74 3.48 6.36
N ALA A 212 -3.57 3.78 5.80
CA ALA A 212 -3.43 4.65 4.64
C ALA A 212 -4.26 4.12 3.45
N ARG A 213 -4.31 2.80 3.26
CA ARG A 213 -5.16 2.15 2.26
C ARG A 213 -6.65 2.42 2.50
N ILE A 214 -7.13 2.18 3.72
CA ILE A 214 -8.53 2.37 4.08
C ILE A 214 -8.92 3.85 3.97
N CYS A 215 -8.04 4.75 4.42
CA CYS A 215 -8.22 6.19 4.28
C CYS A 215 -8.30 6.62 2.82
N ASN A 216 -7.43 6.08 1.95
CA ASN A 216 -7.47 6.33 0.51
C ASN A 216 -8.79 5.84 -0.12
N ASP A 217 -9.21 4.61 0.19
CA ASP A 217 -10.36 3.99 -0.45
C ASP A 217 -11.70 4.53 0.09
N ILE A 218 -11.82 4.76 1.41
CA ILE A 218 -13.11 5.09 2.06
C ILE A 218 -13.07 6.25 3.06
N GLY A 219 -11.88 6.72 3.45
CA GLY A 219 -11.69 7.74 4.49
C GLY A 219 -11.39 9.15 4.00
N THR A 220 -11.70 9.50 2.74
CA THR A 220 -11.45 10.83 2.14
C THR A 220 -11.99 12.02 2.93
N LYS A 221 -12.89 11.81 3.89
CA LYS A 221 -13.47 12.84 4.75
C LYS A 221 -13.09 12.73 6.23
N ALA A 222 -12.09 11.91 6.57
CA ALA A 222 -11.62 11.67 7.94
C ALA A 222 -11.23 12.98 8.65
N VAL A 223 -10.56 13.90 7.95
CA VAL A 223 -10.01 15.14 8.53
C VAL A 223 -10.95 16.34 8.36
N ALA A 224 -11.75 16.38 7.30
CA ALA A 224 -12.54 17.57 6.95
C ALA A 224 -13.93 17.65 7.62
N LEU A 225 -14.41 16.54 8.19
CA LEU A 225 -15.73 16.46 8.83
C LEU A 225 -15.75 16.65 10.35
N PRO A 226 -14.72 16.25 11.10
CA PRO A 226 -14.67 16.52 12.54
C PRO A 226 -14.78 18.02 12.83
N ALA A 227 -15.40 18.36 13.95
CA ALA A 227 -15.74 19.74 14.28
C ALA A 227 -14.51 20.63 14.57
N ASN A 228 -13.39 20.02 14.97
CA ASN A 228 -12.15 20.70 15.34
C ASN A 228 -10.95 19.72 15.24
N PRO A 229 -9.70 20.22 15.33
CA PRO A 229 -8.51 19.38 15.22
C PRO A 229 -8.43 18.24 16.24
N ALA A 230 -8.86 18.46 17.48
CA ALA A 230 -8.84 17.41 18.51
C ALA A 230 -9.82 16.26 18.17
N ALA A 231 -10.96 16.57 17.58
CA ALA A 231 -11.91 15.56 17.11
C ALA A 231 -11.37 14.81 15.88
N ALA A 232 -10.57 15.46 15.02
CA ALA A 232 -9.91 14.78 13.90
C ALA A 232 -8.81 13.84 14.39
N GLN A 233 -7.98 14.27 15.35
CA GLN A 233 -6.99 13.41 15.99
C GLN A 233 -7.65 12.18 16.62
N ASN A 234 -8.74 12.37 17.38
CA ASN A 234 -9.44 11.23 17.97
C ASN A 234 -10.06 10.27 16.93
N VAL A 235 -10.41 10.74 15.73
CA VAL A 235 -10.86 9.86 14.63
C VAL A 235 -9.71 9.00 14.12
N GLU A 236 -8.54 9.61 13.96
CA GLU A 236 -7.30 8.95 13.55
C GLU A 236 -6.83 7.94 14.61
N ASP A 237 -6.69 8.36 15.88
CA ASP A 237 -6.30 7.49 16.99
C ASP A 237 -7.20 6.26 17.10
N MET A 238 -8.52 6.45 17.01
CA MET A 238 -9.48 5.34 17.11
C MET A 238 -9.45 4.40 15.88
N LEU A 239 -9.09 4.91 14.70
CA LEU A 239 -8.88 4.08 13.52
C LEU A 239 -7.57 3.29 13.66
N HIS A 240 -6.49 3.98 14.01
CA HIS A 240 -5.17 3.40 14.22
C HIS A 240 -5.22 2.29 15.28
N ASP A 241 -5.73 2.57 16.48
CA ASP A 241 -5.91 1.59 17.57
C ASP A 241 -6.73 0.37 17.14
N PHE A 242 -7.73 0.58 16.27
CA PHE A 242 -8.53 -0.52 15.75
C PHE A 242 -7.73 -1.41 14.81
N ILE A 243 -6.94 -0.81 13.92
CA ILE A 243 -6.12 -1.51 12.94
C ILE A 243 -4.92 -2.20 13.60
N GLN A 244 -4.19 -1.47 14.45
CA GLN A 244 -3.01 -1.96 15.15
C GLN A 244 -3.31 -3.21 15.96
N ARG A 245 -4.41 -3.23 16.74
CA ARG A 245 -4.85 -4.44 17.46
C ARG A 245 -5.05 -5.65 16.55
N GLY A 246 -5.66 -5.45 15.38
CA GLY A 246 -5.86 -6.53 14.41
C GLY A 246 -4.55 -7.03 13.80
N VAL A 247 -3.58 -6.13 13.59
CA VAL A 247 -2.25 -6.47 13.07
C VAL A 247 -1.41 -7.19 14.12
N THR A 248 -1.36 -6.70 15.36
CA THR A 248 -0.64 -7.37 16.46
C THR A 248 -1.19 -8.78 16.68
N ASP A 249 -2.53 -8.96 16.68
CA ASP A 249 -3.13 -10.29 16.78
C ASP A 249 -2.77 -11.20 15.57
N ALA A 250 -2.62 -10.64 14.37
CA ALA A 250 -2.21 -11.39 13.17
C ALA A 250 -0.74 -11.82 13.25
N VAL A 251 0.15 -10.92 13.67
CA VAL A 251 1.57 -11.22 13.85
C VAL A 251 1.75 -12.26 14.96
N ALA A 252 1.07 -12.10 16.09
CA ALA A 252 1.08 -13.09 17.17
C ALA A 252 0.58 -14.47 16.70
N ARG A 253 -0.50 -14.52 15.91
CA ARG A 253 -1.04 -15.77 15.35
C ARG A 253 -0.08 -16.48 14.42
N SER A 254 0.76 -15.74 13.68
CA SER A 254 1.74 -16.34 12.77
C SER A 254 2.75 -17.25 13.48
N GLY A 255 2.98 -17.04 14.79
CA GLY A 255 3.99 -17.74 15.59
C GLY A 255 5.41 -17.59 15.07
N SER A 256 5.63 -16.69 14.11
CA SER A 256 6.89 -16.53 13.40
C SER A 256 7.80 -15.55 14.13
N ASN A 257 9.07 -15.91 14.25
CA ASN A 257 10.10 -15.02 14.72
C ASN A 257 10.73 -14.33 13.51
N ILE A 258 10.42 -13.05 13.31
CA ILE A 258 10.82 -12.28 12.13
C ILE A 258 12.35 -12.24 11.95
N GLN A 259 13.11 -12.39 13.03
CA GLN A 259 14.57 -12.35 13.02
C GLN A 259 15.18 -13.62 12.40
N THR A 260 14.43 -14.72 12.41
CA THR A 260 14.92 -16.05 11.96
C THR A 260 14.34 -16.49 10.62
N LEU A 261 13.43 -15.71 10.03
CA LEU A 261 12.83 -16.02 8.74
C LEU A 261 13.89 -16.00 7.64
N SER A 262 13.96 -17.07 6.86
CA SER A 262 14.77 -17.10 5.64
C SER A 262 14.19 -16.15 4.58
N PRO A 263 14.99 -15.69 3.60
CA PRO A 263 14.51 -14.84 2.51
C PRO A 263 13.27 -15.40 1.79
N ASP A 264 13.21 -16.72 1.60
CA ASP A 264 12.08 -17.40 0.96
C ASP A 264 10.82 -17.43 1.85
N GLN A 265 10.99 -17.47 3.18
CA GLN A 265 9.89 -17.50 4.13
C GLN A 265 9.24 -16.12 4.33
N ILE A 266 9.99 -15.02 4.16
CA ILE A 266 9.51 -13.66 4.40
C ILE A 266 8.26 -13.34 3.58
N ASN A 267 8.22 -13.72 2.29
CA ASN A 267 7.05 -13.43 1.44
C ASN A 267 5.79 -14.15 1.94
N GLY A 268 5.94 -15.43 2.30
CA GLY A 268 4.85 -16.24 2.86
C GLY A 268 4.33 -15.65 4.17
N PHE A 269 5.23 -15.32 5.09
CA PHE A 269 4.92 -14.68 6.37
C PHE A 269 4.18 -13.35 6.20
N VAL A 270 4.71 -12.44 5.38
CA VAL A 270 4.06 -11.15 5.13
C VAL A 270 2.67 -11.36 4.51
N THR A 271 2.55 -12.27 3.54
CA THR A 271 1.25 -12.54 2.91
C THR A 271 0.23 -13.08 3.92
N SER A 272 0.62 -13.99 4.81
CA SER A 272 -0.28 -14.47 5.86
C SER A 272 -0.66 -13.38 6.85
N VAL A 273 0.28 -12.53 7.28
CA VAL A 273 0.00 -11.44 8.22
C VAL A 273 -1.06 -10.49 7.69
N TYR A 274 -0.98 -10.06 6.42
CA TYR A 274 -2.01 -9.19 5.85
C TYR A 274 -3.36 -9.88 5.71
N GLU A 275 -3.39 -11.16 5.30
CA GLU A 275 -4.64 -11.92 5.18
C GLU A 275 -5.32 -12.11 6.56
N ASP A 276 -4.53 -12.51 7.56
CA ASP A 276 -4.96 -12.65 8.95
C ASP A 276 -5.42 -11.31 9.55
N ALA A 277 -4.69 -10.22 9.31
CA ALA A 277 -5.05 -8.89 9.79
C ALA A 277 -6.42 -8.49 9.23
N PHE A 278 -6.65 -8.59 7.91
CA PHE A 278 -7.96 -8.27 7.34
C PHE A 278 -9.07 -9.20 7.84
N GLN A 279 -8.77 -10.48 8.11
CA GLN A 279 -9.74 -11.41 8.70
C GLN A 279 -10.13 -11.00 10.11
N ILE A 280 -9.15 -10.63 10.93
CA ILE A 280 -9.35 -10.17 12.31
C ILE A 280 -10.12 -8.84 12.32
N LEU A 281 -9.71 -7.87 11.50
CA LEU A 281 -10.37 -6.58 11.38
C LEU A 281 -11.83 -6.71 10.95
N GLN A 282 -12.12 -7.64 10.03
CA GLN A 282 -13.50 -7.93 9.66
C GLN A 282 -14.30 -8.47 10.86
N ALA A 283 -13.75 -9.46 11.58
CA ALA A 283 -14.42 -10.07 12.74
C ALA A 283 -14.62 -9.07 13.89
N MET A 284 -13.59 -8.28 14.21
CA MET A 284 -13.68 -7.18 15.19
C MET A 284 -14.73 -6.15 14.76
N GLY A 285 -14.77 -5.81 13.48
CA GLY A 285 -15.70 -4.80 12.96
C GLY A 285 -17.15 -5.27 13.03
N ASP A 286 -17.40 -6.54 12.71
CA ASP A 286 -18.71 -7.17 12.86
C ASP A 286 -19.15 -7.22 14.33
N ALA A 287 -18.23 -7.53 15.25
CA ALA A 287 -18.51 -7.52 16.68
C ALA A 287 -18.83 -6.12 17.22
N GLU A 288 -18.07 -5.11 16.82
CA GLU A 288 -18.31 -3.71 17.22
C GLU A 288 -19.63 -3.18 16.65
N ALA A 289 -19.99 -3.56 15.42
CA ALA A 289 -21.23 -3.18 14.77
C ALA A 289 -22.50 -3.74 15.44
N ALA A 290 -22.37 -4.88 16.14
CA ALA A 290 -23.45 -5.61 16.80
C ALA A 290 -23.70 -5.21 18.26
N ARG A 291 -22.76 -4.47 18.88
CA ARG A 291 -22.96 -3.85 20.19
C ARG A 291 -24.07 -2.81 20.13
#